data_AF-A0A537GY23-F1
#
_entry.id   AF-A0A537GY23-F1
#
_cell.length_a   1.000
_cell.length_b   1.000
_cell.length_c   1.000
_cell.angle_alpha   90.00
_cell.angle_beta   90.00
_cell.angle_gamma   90.00
#
_symmetry.space_group_name_H-M   'P 1'
#
loop_
_entity.id
_entity.type
_entity.pdbx_description
1 polymer ?
#
loop_
_entity_poly.entity_id
_entity_poly.type
_entity_poly.pdbx_seq_one_letter_code
_entity_poly.pdbx_strand_id
1 'polypeptide(L)'
;MPSLEIILSAFLAISLTATIISSKARVPYTIILVLFGVAIAGSSLSSILGVSLLYDSLVGGGLFVGLVLPPLLFETTMNIRFEEFRAVARPALRLATVGVVIATVVGGIFLW
;
A
#
# COMPACT_ATOMS: atom_id res chain seq x y z
N MET A 1 -16.60 17.93 13.41
CA MET A 1 -15.61 17.18 12.62
C MET A 1 -15.35 15.88 13.35
N PRO A 2 -15.41 14.70 12.70
CA PRO A 2 -15.09 13.44 13.36
C PRO A 2 -13.67 13.51 13.95
N SER A 3 -13.49 13.02 15.18
CA SER A 3 -12.17 12.96 15.79
C SER A 3 -11.27 11.97 15.04
N LEU A 4 -9.96 12.21 15.08
CA LEU A 4 -8.96 11.38 14.39
C LEU A 4 -9.08 9.90 14.79
N GLU A 5 -9.41 9.62 16.05
CA GLU A 5 -9.68 8.29 16.59
C GLU A 5 -10.84 7.58 15.90
N ILE A 6 -11.94 8.30 15.61
CA ILE A 6 -13.11 7.75 14.91
C ILE A 6 -12.75 7.42 13.47
N ILE A 7 -11.92 8.24 12.83
CA ILE A 7 -11.46 8.00 11.46
C ILE A 7 -10.56 6.75 11.43
N LEU A 8 -9.55 6.67 12.31
CA LEU A 8 -8.64 5.52 12.36
C LEU A 8 -9.37 4.22 12.69
N SER A 9 -10.29 4.24 13.66
CA SER A 9 -11.07 3.06 14.02
C SER A 9 -12.00 2.62 12.88
N ALA A 10 -12.60 3.55 12.14
CA ALA A 10 -13.38 3.23 10.96
C ALA A 10 -12.52 2.58 9.86
N PHE A 11 -11.33 3.11 9.57
CA PHE A 11 -10.41 2.51 8.59
C PHE A 11 -9.92 1.12 9.02
N LEU A 12 -9.62 0.92 10.31
CA LEU A 12 -9.28 -0.39 10.85
C LEU A 12 -10.44 -1.37 10.72
N ALA A 13 -11.67 -0.96 11.05
CA ALA A 13 -12.86 -1.79 10.92
C ALA A 13 -13.11 -2.20 9.47
N ILE A 14 -12.94 -1.27 8.52
CA ILE A 14 -13.04 -1.54 7.08
C ILE A 14 -11.95 -2.53 6.64
N SER A 15 -10.70 -2.33 7.06
CA SER A 15 -9.59 -3.24 6.74
C SER A 15 -9.80 -4.65 7.29
N LEU A 16 -10.30 -4.77 8.53
CA LEU A 16 -10.67 -6.05 9.11
C LEU A 16 -11.79 -6.72 8.31
N THR A 17 -12.83 -5.96 7.98
CA THR A 17 -13.98 -6.46 7.22
C THR A 17 -13.54 -6.94 5.83
N ALA A 18 -12.70 -6.17 5.14
CA ALA A 18 -12.11 -6.53 3.86
C ALA A 18 -11.29 -7.82 3.96
N THR A 19 -10.50 -7.97 5.02
CA THR A 19 -9.69 -9.18 5.27
C THR A 19 -10.57 -10.42 5.52
N ILE A 20 -11.64 -10.27 6.30
CA ILE A 20 -12.61 -11.36 6.56
C ILE A 20 -13.31 -11.76 5.26
N ILE A 21 -13.75 -10.79 4.46
CA ILE A 21 -14.39 -11.04 3.16
C ILE A 21 -13.39 -11.71 2.20
N SER A 22 -12.14 -11.27 2.19
CA SER A 22 -11.06 -11.86 1.38
C SER A 22 -10.82 -13.31 1.72
N SER A 23 -10.74 -13.64 3.01
CA SER A 23 -10.58 -15.02 3.49
C SER A 23 -11.74 -15.91 3.03
N LYS A 24 -12.97 -15.40 3.10
CA LYS A 24 -14.17 -16.15 2.69
C LYS A 24 -14.29 -16.33 1.16
N ALA A 25 -13.91 -15.31 0.39
CA ALA A 25 -14.01 -15.32 -1.08
C ALA A 25 -12.79 -15.98 -1.77
N ARG A 26 -11.70 -16.27 -1.03
CA ARG A 26 -10.38 -16.68 -1.56
C ARG A 26 -9.83 -15.72 -2.63
N VAL A 27 -10.18 -14.44 -2.53
CA VAL A 27 -9.67 -13.39 -3.43
C VAL A 27 -8.54 -12.65 -2.71
N PRO A 28 -7.45 -12.24 -3.38
CA PRO A 28 -6.37 -11.47 -2.77
C PRO A 28 -6.91 -10.24 -2.01
N TYR A 29 -6.49 -10.10 -0.76
CA TYR A 29 -6.97 -9.03 0.13
C TYR A 29 -6.74 -7.64 -0.48
N THR A 30 -5.66 -7.47 -1.25
CA THR A 30 -5.30 -6.23 -1.95
C THR A 30 -6.40 -5.79 -2.91
N ILE A 31 -7.02 -6.71 -3.66
CA ILE A 31 -8.08 -6.38 -4.64
C ILE A 31 -9.31 -5.85 -3.90
N ILE A 32 -9.71 -6.55 -2.83
CA ILE A 32 -10.87 -6.16 -2.04
C ILE A 32 -10.64 -4.81 -1.36
N LEU A 33 -9.44 -4.61 -0.80
CA LEU A 33 -9.08 -3.35 -0.14
C LEU A 33 -9.11 -2.16 -1.11
N VAL A 34 -8.59 -2.35 -2.33
CA VAL A 34 -8.65 -1.32 -3.40
C VAL A 34 -10.09 -1.04 -3.78
N LEU A 35 -10.93 -2.07 -3.92
CA LEU A 35 -12.33 -1.91 -4.30
C LEU A 35 -13.13 -1.16 -3.22
N PHE A 36 -12.90 -1.46 -1.93
CA PHE A 36 -13.44 -0.68 -0.82
C PHE A 36 -12.96 0.78 -0.85
N GLY A 37 -11.67 1.01 -1.10
CA GLY A 37 -11.11 2.36 -1.21
C GLY A 37 -11.77 3.17 -2.33
N VAL A 38 -11.95 2.57 -3.51
CA VAL A 38 -12.64 3.20 -4.65
C VAL A 38 -14.11 3.45 -4.34
N ALA A 39 -14.81 2.50 -3.71
CA ALA A 39 -16.22 2.66 -3.34
C ALA A 39 -16.44 3.77 -2.30
N ILE A 40 -15.52 3.91 -1.33
CA ILE A 40 -15.57 4.98 -0.32
C ILE A 40 -15.26 6.33 -0.96
N ALA A 41 -14.24 6.39 -1.84
CA ALA A 41 -13.88 7.61 -2.53
C ALA A 41 -14.98 8.10 -3.50
N GLY A 42 -15.66 7.18 -4.18
CA GLY A 42 -16.74 7.47 -5.12
C GLY A 42 -18.10 7.76 -4.47
N SER A 43 -18.24 7.62 -3.15
CA SER A 43 -19.50 7.86 -2.43
C SER A 43 -19.41 9.08 -1.52
N SER A 44 -20.56 9.60 -1.08
CA SER A 44 -20.67 10.69 -0.11
C SER A 44 -20.03 10.36 1.25
N LEU A 45 -19.66 9.09 1.48
CA LEU A 45 -18.93 8.60 2.64
C LEU A 45 -17.51 9.19 2.73
N SER A 46 -16.93 9.62 1.61
CA SER A 46 -15.63 10.32 1.55
C SER A 46 -15.56 11.55 2.45
N SER A 47 -16.63 12.37 2.48
CA SER A 47 -16.69 13.58 3.30
C SER A 47 -16.93 13.30 4.79
N ILE A 48 -17.56 12.16 5.13
CA ILE A 48 -17.86 11.74 6.51
C ILE A 48 -16.63 11.07 7.13
N LEU A 49 -15.86 10.31 6.34
CA LEU A 49 -14.66 9.62 6.79
C LEU A 49 -13.39 10.48 6.75
N GLY A 50 -13.49 11.76 6.36
CA GLY A 50 -12.35 12.68 6.36
C GLY A 50 -11.21 12.23 5.43
N VAL A 51 -11.55 11.60 4.30
CA VAL A 51 -10.57 11.01 3.37
C VAL A 51 -9.59 12.05 2.85
N SER A 52 -10.03 13.30 2.65
CA SER A 52 -9.16 14.42 2.25
C SER A 52 -8.13 14.77 3.32
N LEU A 53 -8.48 14.70 4.60
CA LEU A 53 -7.60 15.04 5.73
C LEU A 53 -6.52 13.98 5.93
N LEU A 54 -6.89 12.70 5.73
CA LEU A 54 -5.92 11.60 5.68
C LEU A 54 -5.03 11.69 4.44
N TYR A 55 -5.60 11.99 3.28
CA TYR A 55 -4.80 12.16 2.06
C TYR A 55 -3.77 13.28 2.21
N ASP A 56 -4.19 14.45 2.71
CA ASP A 56 -3.29 15.59 2.94
C ASP A 56 -2.22 15.28 3.99
N SER A 57 -2.55 14.55 5.06
CA SER A 57 -1.56 14.23 6.10
C SER A 57 -0.61 13.10 5.68
N LEU A 58 -1.13 12.08 5.01
CA LEU A 58 -0.38 10.85 4.69
C LEU A 58 0.41 11.00 3.39
N VAL A 59 -0.22 11.53 2.33
CA VAL A 59 0.42 11.76 1.02
C VAL A 59 1.01 13.16 0.94
N GLY A 60 0.22 14.19 1.26
CA GLY A 60 0.68 15.59 1.20
C GLY A 60 1.72 15.94 2.27
N GLY A 61 1.59 15.36 3.47
CA GLY A 61 2.47 15.60 4.62
C GLY A 61 3.68 14.67 4.71
N GLY A 62 3.86 13.77 3.74
CA GLY A 62 5.00 12.85 3.68
C GLY A 62 5.06 11.77 4.77
N LEU A 63 4.05 11.68 5.64
CA LEU A 63 3.99 10.69 6.72
C LEU A 63 3.95 9.25 6.20
N PHE A 64 3.39 9.02 5.00
CA PHE A 64 3.44 7.70 4.36
C PHE A 64 4.89 7.24 4.14
N VAL A 65 5.72 8.13 3.58
CA VAL A 65 7.13 7.83 3.29
C VAL A 65 7.97 7.78 4.56
N GLY A 66 7.69 8.66 5.53
CA GLY A 66 8.46 8.73 6.77
C GLY A 66 8.12 7.67 7.81
N LEU A 67 6.87 7.22 7.87
CA LEU A 67 6.36 6.40 9.00
C LEU A 67 5.82 5.05 8.57
N VAL A 68 5.19 4.93 7.39
CA VAL A 68 4.58 3.67 6.94
C VAL A 68 5.55 2.82 6.13
N LEU A 69 6.29 3.45 5.21
CA LEU A 69 7.22 2.77 4.32
C LEU A 69 8.38 2.07 5.05
N PRO A 70 9.10 2.71 6.00
CA PRO A 70 10.27 2.10 6.61
C PRO A 70 9.93 0.80 7.37
N PRO A 71 8.92 0.75 8.27
CA PRO A 71 8.56 -0.49 8.94
C PRO A 71 8.25 -1.65 7.98
N LEU A 72 7.53 -1.39 6.89
CA LEU A 72 7.19 -2.41 5.89
C LEU A 72 8.43 -2.93 5.15
N LEU A 73 9.37 -2.05 4.81
CA LEU A 73 10.63 -2.45 4.18
C LEU A 73 11.51 -3.26 5.15
N PHE A 74 11.54 -2.88 6.42
CA PHE A 74 12.27 -3.64 7.43
C PHE A 74 11.63 -5.01 7.70
N GLU A 75 10.32 -5.08 7.84
CA GLU A 75 9.58 -6.32 8.06
C GLU A 75 9.81 -7.30 6.90
N THR A 76 9.68 -6.82 5.66
CA THR A 76 9.93 -7.65 4.47
C THR A 76 11.38 -8.09 4.39
N THR A 77 12.34 -7.23 4.72
CA THR A 77 13.77 -7.58 4.74
C THR A 77 14.09 -8.63 5.82
N MET A 78 13.53 -8.48 7.03
CA MET A 78 13.72 -9.43 8.12
C MET A 78 13.09 -10.80 7.84
N ASN A 79 12.04 -10.85 7.02
CA ASN A 79 11.39 -12.10 6.64
C ASN A 79 12.17 -12.89 5.55
N ILE A 80 13.17 -12.28 4.92
CA ILE A 80 13.99 -12.94 3.90
C ILE A 80 15.09 -13.78 4.55
N ARG A 81 15.16 -15.08 4.18
CA ARG A 81 16.26 -15.97 4.59
C ARG A 81 17.54 -15.59 3.84
N PHE A 82 18.58 -15.24 4.60
CA PHE A 82 19.84 -14.74 4.04
C PHE A 82 20.54 -15.77 3.15
N GLU A 83 20.47 -17.05 3.51
CA GLU A 83 21.07 -18.16 2.76
C GLU A 83 20.45 -18.29 1.36
N GLU A 84 19.14 -18.12 1.25
CA GLU A 84 18.41 -18.17 -0.02
C GLU A 84 18.67 -16.93 -0.85
N PHE A 85 18.70 -15.76 -0.21
CA PHE A 85 19.01 -14.50 -0.88
C PHE A 85 20.42 -14.52 -1.48
N ARG A 86 21.42 -15.05 -0.75
CA ARG A 86 22.80 -15.11 -1.23
C ARG A 86 22.95 -15.94 -2.51
N ALA A 87 22.15 -17.00 -2.66
CA ALA A 87 22.15 -17.83 -3.88
C ALA A 87 21.66 -17.05 -5.12
N VAL A 88 20.77 -16.07 -4.93
CA VAL A 88 20.16 -15.27 -6.01
C VAL A 88 20.58 -13.80 -6.00
N ALA A 89 21.54 -13.40 -5.17
CA ALA A 89 21.88 -12.00 -4.95
C ALA A 89 22.33 -11.28 -6.23
N ARG A 90 23.15 -11.93 -7.08
CA ARG A 90 23.61 -11.36 -8.36
C ARG A 90 22.46 -11.11 -9.35
N PRO A 91 21.59 -12.09 -9.67
CA PRO A 91 20.45 -11.83 -10.55
C PRO A 91 19.44 -10.85 -9.92
N ALA A 92 19.21 -10.92 -8.60
CA ALA A 92 18.33 -9.97 -7.91
C ALA A 92 18.84 -8.52 -8.03
N LEU A 93 20.15 -8.29 -7.85
CA LEU A 93 20.75 -6.96 -7.97
C LEU A 93 20.65 -6.40 -9.39
N ARG A 94 20.82 -7.24 -10.41
CA ARG A 94 20.67 -6.84 -11.82
C ARG A 94 19.22 -6.49 -12.15
N LEU A 95 18.25 -7.26 -11.64
CA LEU A 95 16.84 -6.94 -11.80
C LEU A 95 16.44 -5.64 -11.08
N ALA A 96 16.92 -5.45 -9.84
CA ALA A 96 16.63 -4.27 -9.04
C ALA A 96 17.24 -2.98 -9.59
N THR A 97 18.35 -3.06 -10.34
CA THR A 97 19.01 -1.89 -10.94
C THR A 97 18.62 -1.74 -12.40
N VAL A 98 19.13 -2.61 -13.28
CA VAL A 98 18.92 -2.53 -14.73
C VAL A 98 17.45 -2.75 -15.09
N GLY A 99 16.78 -3.72 -14.46
CA GLY A 99 15.37 -3.99 -14.71
C GLY A 99 14.48 -2.79 -14.35
N VAL A 100 14.72 -2.15 -13.20
CA VAL A 100 13.96 -0.96 -12.76
C VAL A 100 14.23 0.23 -13.68
N VAL A 101 15.48 0.45 -14.12
CA VAL A 101 15.79 1.53 -15.06
C VAL A 101 15.05 1.32 -16.37
N ILE A 102 15.08 0.11 -16.94
CA ILE A 102 14.37 -0.21 -18.19
C ILE A 102 12.85 -0.03 -17.99
N ALA A 103 12.28 -0.55 -16.91
CA ALA A 103 10.85 -0.41 -16.63
C ALA A 103 10.42 1.06 -16.49
N THR A 104 11.26 1.88 -15.83
CA THR A 104 11.01 3.31 -15.69
C THR A 104 11.06 4.04 -17.03
N VAL A 105 12.06 3.75 -17.87
CA VAL A 105 12.19 4.37 -19.19
C VAL A 105 11.03 3.96 -20.11
N VAL A 106 10.73 2.67 -20.19
CA VAL A 106 9.64 2.16 -21.04
C VAL A 106 8.29 2.67 -20.56
N GLY A 107 8.01 2.61 -19.25
CA GLY A 107 6.79 3.15 -18.68
C GLY A 107 6.65 4.66 -18.89
N GLY A 108 7.75 5.40 -18.76
CA GLY A 108 7.80 6.83 -19.05
C GLY A 108 7.51 7.16 -20.51
N ILE A 109 8.03 6.38 -21.46
CA ILE A 109 7.76 6.55 -22.90
C ILE A 109 6.30 6.21 -23.23
N PHE A 110 5.74 5.16 -22.63
CA PHE A 110 4.36 4.73 -22.90
C PHE A 110 3.29 5.66 -22.30
N LEU A 111 3.60 6.33 -21.19
CA LEU A 111 2.71 7.28 -20.51
C LEU A 111 2.86 8.72 -21.02
N TRP A 112 3.84 8.98 -21.89
CA TRP A 112 4.04 10.26 -22.57
C TRP A 112 3.25 10.30 -23.89
#